data_AF-M0B4M4-F1
#
_entry.id   AF-M0B4M4-F1
#
_cell.length_a   1.000
_cell.length_b   1.000
_cell.length_c   1.000
_cell.angle_alpha   90.00
_cell.angle_beta   90.00
_cell.angle_gamma   90.00
#
_symmetry.space_group_name_H-M   'P 1'
#
loop_
_entity.id
_entity.type
_entity.pdbx_description
1 polymer ?
#
loop_
_entity_poly.entity_id
_entity_poly.type
_entity_poly.pdbx_seq_one_letter_code
_entity_poly.pdbx_strand_id
1 'polypeptide(L)'
;MRKAEAQLEQFRDTLDAYDDPLVATLADALHESDIWSTNTPDFSSDEWLDVLETAGEDLYLYAHEPSYRGMSDSEHTWYARYDGAAFIYGTKRTGELYRGNRDENAARQVRAVIDGHDVYPQPIDKYPLDECDEFQEVPGDR
;
A
#
# COMPACT_ATOMS: atom_id res chain seq x y z
N MET A 1 16.87 11.47 3.71
CA MET A 1 15.86 12.28 4.40
C MET A 1 15.15 13.24 3.45
N ARG A 2 15.75 14.36 2.99
CA ARG A 2 15.03 15.34 2.13
C ARG A 2 14.28 14.79 0.91
N LYS A 3 14.80 13.74 0.25
CA LYS A 3 14.13 13.13 -0.91
C LYS A 3 12.88 12.31 -0.52
N ALA A 4 12.96 11.55 0.57
CA ALA A 4 11.85 10.72 1.03
C ALA A 4 10.69 11.57 1.58
N GLU A 5 11.02 12.65 2.30
CA GLU A 5 10.05 13.65 2.78
C GLU A 5 9.34 14.33 1.60
N ALA A 6 10.09 14.80 0.60
CA ALA A 6 9.51 15.43 -0.58
C ALA A 6 8.64 14.46 -1.41
N GLN A 7 9.00 13.18 -1.48
CA GLN A 7 8.18 12.16 -2.15
C GLN A 7 6.88 11.87 -1.38
N LEU A 8 6.93 11.84 -0.05
CA LEU A 8 5.74 11.67 0.77
C LEU A 8 4.82 12.89 0.69
N GLU A 9 5.38 14.10 0.68
CA GLU A 9 4.64 15.35 0.46
C GLU A 9 3.98 15.37 -0.92
N GLN A 10 4.72 15.06 -1.99
CA GLN A 10 4.16 14.97 -3.34
C GLN A 10 3.05 13.92 -3.45
N PHE A 11 3.19 12.79 -2.76
CA PHE A 11 2.16 11.75 -2.73
C PHE A 11 0.89 12.26 -2.04
N ARG A 12 1.02 12.95 -0.90
CA ARG A 12 -0.10 13.58 -0.20
C ARG A 12 -0.80 14.63 -1.07
N ASP A 13 -0.03 15.50 -1.73
CA ASP A 13 -0.57 16.52 -2.64
C ASP A 13 -1.37 15.90 -3.80
N THR A 14 -0.94 14.72 -4.26
CA THR A 14 -1.63 13.98 -5.33
C THR A 14 -2.98 13.46 -4.83
N LEU A 15 -3.02 12.90 -3.62
CA LEU A 15 -4.27 12.42 -3.00
C LEU A 15 -5.23 13.58 -2.66
N ASP A 16 -4.71 14.73 -2.22
CA ASP A 16 -5.48 15.94 -1.92
C ASP A 16 -6.19 16.53 -3.16
N ALA A 17 -5.78 16.14 -4.37
CA ALA A 17 -6.40 16.59 -5.61
C ALA A 17 -7.73 15.85 -5.94
N TYR A 18 -8.03 14.74 -5.26
CA TYR A 18 -9.27 13.98 -5.50
C TYR A 18 -10.43 14.55 -4.69
N ASP A 19 -11.58 14.72 -5.35
CA ASP A 19 -12.86 15.10 -4.72
C ASP A 19 -13.63 13.84 -4.26
N ASP A 20 -12.96 12.96 -3.51
CA ASP A 20 -13.53 11.73 -2.95
C ASP A 20 -13.30 11.65 -1.43
N PRO A 21 -14.34 11.39 -0.63
CA PRO A 21 -14.24 11.44 0.82
C PRO A 21 -13.33 10.34 1.42
N LEU A 22 -13.22 9.18 0.78
CA LEU A 22 -12.33 8.11 1.23
C LEU A 22 -10.88 8.45 0.91
N VAL A 23 -10.62 8.98 -0.29
CA VAL A 23 -9.27 9.45 -0.65
C VAL A 23 -8.82 10.62 0.22
N ALA A 24 -9.72 11.56 0.54
CA ALA A 24 -9.43 12.65 1.47
C ALA A 24 -9.10 12.14 2.89
N THR A 25 -9.87 11.17 3.39
CA THR A 25 -9.60 10.55 4.71
C THR A 25 -8.24 9.83 4.73
N LEU A 26 -7.86 9.20 3.61
CA LEU A 26 -6.53 8.62 3.46
C LEU A 26 -5.44 9.69 3.46
N ALA A 27 -5.63 10.78 2.72
CA ALA A 27 -4.68 11.88 2.67
C ALA A 27 -4.45 12.50 4.05
N ASP A 28 -5.53 12.73 4.82
CA ASP A 28 -5.47 13.22 6.20
C ASP A 28 -4.65 12.29 7.11
N ALA A 29 -4.93 10.98 7.08
CA ALA A 29 -4.16 9.99 7.84
C ALA A 29 -2.67 10.00 7.43
N LEU A 30 -2.39 10.15 6.14
CA LEU A 30 -1.03 10.26 5.66
C LEU A 30 -0.37 11.57 6.09
N HIS A 31 -1.07 12.69 6.20
CA HIS A 31 -0.54 13.94 6.75
C HIS A 31 -0.13 13.80 8.22
N GLU A 32 -0.84 12.98 9.00
CA GLU A 32 -0.47 12.64 10.38
C GLU A 32 0.71 11.66 10.49
N SER A 33 1.12 11.06 9.36
CA SER A 33 2.28 10.16 9.31
C SER A 33 3.60 10.92 9.38
N ASP A 34 4.63 10.26 9.90
CA ASP A 34 6.00 10.75 9.88
C ASP A 34 6.94 9.75 9.19
N ILE A 35 8.25 10.02 9.22
CA ILE A 35 9.25 9.17 8.58
C ILE A 35 9.42 7.79 9.25
N TRP A 36 8.86 7.59 10.44
CA TRP A 36 8.99 6.38 11.26
C TRP A 36 7.70 5.58 11.32
N SER A 37 6.54 6.21 11.09
CA SER A 37 5.24 5.58 11.16
C SER A 37 4.31 6.11 10.07
N THR A 38 3.76 5.18 9.28
CA THR A 38 2.66 5.47 8.36
C THR A 38 1.35 5.20 9.10
N ASN A 39 0.57 6.25 9.33
CA ASN A 39 -0.80 6.14 9.80
C ASN A 39 -1.70 5.82 8.60
N THR A 40 -2.46 4.75 8.73
CA THR A 40 -3.43 4.31 7.73
C THR A 40 -4.82 4.33 8.35
N PRO A 41 -5.84 4.84 7.65
CA PRO A 41 -7.20 4.82 8.15
C PRO A 41 -7.70 3.37 8.27
N ASP A 42 -8.58 3.13 9.24
CA ASP A 42 -9.24 1.83 9.44
C ASP A 42 -10.40 1.69 8.46
N PHE A 43 -10.07 1.46 7.18
CA PHE A 43 -11.03 1.19 6.13
C PHE A 43 -11.37 -0.30 6.04
N SER A 44 -12.64 -0.57 5.77
CA SER A 44 -13.08 -1.88 5.31
C SER A 44 -12.45 -2.26 3.97
N SER A 45 -12.47 -3.55 3.64
CA SER A 45 -11.93 -4.02 2.37
C SER A 45 -12.63 -3.47 1.13
N ASP A 46 -13.92 -3.13 1.21
CA ASP A 46 -14.63 -2.47 0.12
C ASP A 46 -14.26 -0.98 -0.01
N GLU A 47 -14.06 -0.27 1.10
CA GLU A 47 -13.60 1.14 1.08
C GLU A 47 -12.17 1.24 0.51
N TRP A 48 -11.29 0.29 0.82
CA TRP A 48 -9.97 0.23 0.19
C TRP A 48 -10.04 -0.05 -1.32
N LEU A 49 -10.98 -0.88 -1.78
CA LEU A 49 -11.21 -1.09 -3.21
C LEU A 49 -11.73 0.18 -3.89
N ASP A 50 -12.61 0.94 -3.22
CA ASP A 50 -13.07 2.25 -3.68
C ASP A 50 -11.89 3.23 -3.82
N VAL A 51 -11.05 3.34 -2.80
CA VAL A 51 -9.85 4.18 -2.82
C VAL A 51 -8.92 3.80 -3.98
N LEU A 52 -8.66 2.50 -4.16
CA LEU A 52 -7.81 2.02 -5.25
C LEU A 52 -8.38 2.35 -6.63
N GLU A 53 -9.68 2.16 -6.83
CA GLU A 53 -10.31 2.48 -8.10
C GLU A 53 -10.37 3.98 -8.37
N THR A 54 -10.65 4.79 -7.35
CA THR A 54 -10.71 6.26 -7.47
C THR A 54 -9.33 6.86 -7.73
N ALA A 55 -8.32 6.49 -6.94
CA ALA A 55 -6.95 6.96 -7.13
C ALA A 55 -6.29 6.35 -8.37
N GLY A 56 -6.80 5.22 -8.85
CA GLY A 56 -6.39 4.59 -10.09
C GLY A 56 -4.90 4.27 -10.12
N GLU A 57 -4.22 4.82 -11.12
CA GLU A 57 -2.80 4.55 -11.33
C GLU A 57 -1.88 5.27 -10.35
N ASP A 58 -2.36 6.10 -9.43
CA ASP A 58 -1.50 6.92 -8.58
C ASP A 58 -1.04 6.23 -7.27
N LEU A 59 -1.71 5.14 -6.86
CA LEU A 59 -1.36 4.42 -5.63
C LEU A 59 -1.44 2.89 -5.75
N TYR A 60 -0.73 2.21 -4.86
CA TYR A 60 -0.91 0.79 -4.59
C TYR A 60 -0.89 0.52 -3.08
N LEU A 61 -1.51 -0.59 -2.66
CA LEU A 61 -1.39 -1.13 -1.31
C LEU A 61 -0.31 -2.19 -1.27
N TYR A 62 0.46 -2.24 -0.20
CA TYR A 62 1.30 -3.37 0.14
C TYR A 62 0.94 -3.94 1.51
N ALA A 63 1.09 -5.25 1.67
CA ALA A 63 0.93 -5.95 2.94
C ALA A 63 2.07 -6.95 3.15
N HIS A 64 2.49 -7.12 4.40
CA HIS A 64 3.46 -8.14 4.78
C HIS A 64 2.73 -9.37 5.31
N GLU A 65 3.14 -10.56 4.86
CA GLU A 65 2.74 -11.78 5.54
C GLU A 65 3.52 -11.88 6.87
N PRO A 66 2.84 -12.04 8.02
CA PRO A 66 3.51 -12.21 9.30
C PRO A 66 4.35 -13.49 9.26
N SER A 67 5.66 -13.39 9.53
CA SER A 67 6.60 -14.52 9.42
C SER A 67 6.06 -15.74 10.15
N TYR A 68 5.81 -16.82 9.43
CA TYR A 68 5.35 -18.06 10.00
C TYR A 68 6.57 -18.71 10.68
N ARG A 69 6.66 -18.55 12.01
CA ARG A 69 7.63 -19.22 12.92
C ARG A 69 8.98 -18.54 13.17
N GLY A 70 9.06 -17.21 13.17
CA GLY A 70 10.24 -16.50 13.70
C GLY A 70 11.54 -16.73 12.91
N MET A 71 11.43 -17.05 11.62
CA MET A 71 12.53 -16.91 10.67
C MET A 71 12.49 -15.48 10.11
N SER A 72 13.59 -14.75 10.28
CA SER A 72 13.69 -13.29 10.18
C SER A 72 13.79 -12.73 8.77
N ASP A 73 13.56 -13.52 7.73
CA ASP A 73 13.71 -13.05 6.35
C ASP A 73 12.31 -12.96 5.75
N SER A 74 11.76 -11.73 5.75
CA SER A 74 10.48 -11.32 5.17
C SER A 74 9.90 -12.29 4.12
N GLU A 75 8.87 -13.06 4.50
CA GLU A 75 8.50 -14.29 3.78
C GLU A 75 7.75 -14.04 2.47
N HIS A 76 6.72 -13.20 2.42
CA HIS A 76 6.07 -12.78 1.17
C HIS A 76 5.39 -11.41 1.36
N THR A 77 5.63 -10.47 0.43
CA THR A 77 4.93 -9.17 0.38
C THR A 77 3.87 -9.22 -0.71
N TRP A 78 2.63 -8.91 -0.35
CA TRP A 78 1.50 -8.78 -1.27
C TRP A 78 1.37 -7.34 -1.74
N TYR A 79 0.93 -7.16 -3.00
CA TYR A 79 0.58 -5.85 -3.54
C TYR A 79 -0.77 -5.89 -4.23
N ALA A 80 -1.50 -4.79 -4.10
CA ALA A 80 -2.78 -4.55 -4.76
C ALA A 80 -2.81 -3.16 -5.41
N ARG A 81 -3.26 -3.05 -6.66
CA ARG A 81 -3.43 -1.77 -7.35
C ARG A 81 -4.63 -1.81 -8.30
N TYR A 82 -5.07 -0.66 -8.76
CA TYR A 82 -5.96 -0.52 -9.91
C TYR A 82 -5.18 0.16 -11.04
N ASP A 83 -5.42 -0.23 -12.30
CA ASP A 83 -4.71 0.34 -13.45
C ASP A 83 -5.63 1.12 -14.42
N GLY A 84 -6.73 1.65 -13.90
CA GLY A 84 -7.76 2.31 -14.70
C GLY A 84 -8.72 1.34 -15.41
N ALA A 85 -8.42 0.03 -15.42
CA ALA A 85 -9.27 -0.98 -16.06
C ALA A 85 -9.59 -2.17 -15.16
N ALA A 86 -8.64 -2.61 -14.33
CA ALA A 86 -8.83 -3.75 -13.46
C ALA A 86 -7.99 -3.65 -12.18
N PHE A 87 -8.43 -4.37 -11.15
CA PHE A 87 -7.59 -4.67 -10.00
C PHE A 87 -6.51 -5.65 -10.41
N ILE A 88 -5.31 -5.41 -9.88
CA ILE A 88 -4.13 -6.24 -10.05
C ILE A 88 -3.65 -6.63 -8.67
N TYR A 89 -3.33 -7.91 -8.51
CA TYR A 89 -2.85 -8.47 -7.27
C TYR A 89 -1.68 -9.41 -7.53
N GLY A 90 -0.66 -9.37 -6.67
CA GLY A 90 0.51 -10.23 -6.80
C GLY A 90 1.41 -10.21 -5.59
N THR A 91 2.51 -10.98 -5.65
CA THR A 91 3.58 -10.90 -4.65
C THR A 91 4.82 -10.27 -5.25
N LYS A 92 5.69 -9.70 -4.42
CA LYS A 92 7.02 -9.24 -4.85
C LYS A 92 7.81 -10.33 -5.58
N ARG A 93 7.79 -11.55 -5.04
CA ARG A 93 8.61 -12.66 -5.50
C ARG A 93 8.12 -13.27 -6.81
N THR A 94 6.81 -13.27 -7.03
CA THR A 94 6.18 -13.91 -8.19
C THR A 94 5.68 -12.91 -9.24
N GLY A 95 5.69 -11.61 -8.94
CA GLY A 95 5.07 -10.57 -9.75
C GLY A 95 3.54 -10.57 -9.66
N GLU A 96 2.91 -9.90 -10.63
CA GLU A 96 1.45 -9.85 -10.79
C GLU A 96 0.91 -11.26 -11.07
N LEU A 97 0.00 -11.74 -10.22
CA LEU A 97 -0.56 -13.10 -10.30
C LEU A 97 -1.99 -13.09 -10.84
N TYR A 98 -2.77 -12.09 -10.48
CA TYR A 98 -4.18 -12.00 -10.80
C TYR A 98 -4.53 -10.60 -11.29
N ARG A 99 -5.46 -10.55 -12.25
CA ARG A 99 -6.07 -9.35 -12.80
C ARG A 99 -7.58 -9.56 -12.93
N GLY A 100 -8.37 -8.56 -12.58
CA GLY A 100 -9.83 -8.61 -12.76
C GLY A 100 -10.58 -7.41 -12.18
N ASN A 101 -11.83 -7.26 -12.56
CA ASN A 101 -12.73 -6.22 -12.02
C ASN A 101 -13.19 -6.55 -10.57
N ARG A 102 -14.07 -5.71 -10.00
CA ARG A 102 -14.56 -5.81 -8.60
C ARG A 102 -15.20 -7.15 -8.22
N ASP A 103 -15.74 -7.87 -9.20
CA ASP A 103 -16.44 -9.15 -8.98
C ASP A 103 -15.54 -10.36 -9.27
N GLU A 104 -14.33 -10.13 -9.76
CA GLU A 104 -13.41 -11.16 -10.23
C GLU A 104 -12.36 -11.55 -9.18
N ASN A 105 -11.43 -12.42 -9.58
CA ASN A 105 -10.49 -13.02 -8.65
C ASN A 105 -9.56 -11.98 -7.99
N ALA A 106 -9.06 -11.00 -8.75
CA ALA A 106 -8.13 -10.00 -8.21
C ALA A 106 -8.75 -9.23 -7.05
N ALA A 107 -9.93 -8.62 -7.24
CA ALA A 107 -10.61 -7.89 -6.17
C ALA A 107 -10.93 -8.77 -4.95
N ARG A 108 -11.30 -10.05 -5.16
CA ARG A 108 -11.49 -11.01 -4.06
C ARG A 108 -10.20 -11.29 -3.26
N GLN A 109 -9.05 -11.37 -3.93
CA GLN A 109 -7.76 -11.54 -3.25
C GLN A 109 -7.34 -10.27 -2.51
N VAL A 110 -7.58 -9.10 -3.09
CA VAL A 110 -7.34 -7.81 -2.42
C VAL A 110 -8.14 -7.73 -1.12
N ARG A 111 -9.43 -8.07 -1.14
CA ARG A 111 -10.26 -8.14 0.08
C ARG A 111 -9.67 -9.09 1.12
N ALA A 112 -9.31 -10.30 0.71
CA ALA A 112 -8.76 -11.31 1.61
C ALA A 112 -7.46 -10.85 2.29
N VAL A 113 -6.63 -10.06 1.60
CA VAL A 113 -5.41 -9.48 2.20
C VAL A 113 -5.75 -8.39 3.19
N ILE A 114 -6.63 -7.44 2.83
CA ILE A 114 -7.02 -6.37 3.75
C ILE A 114 -7.68 -6.93 5.01
N ASP A 115 -8.55 -7.93 4.88
CA ASP A 115 -9.22 -8.56 6.02
C ASP A 115 -8.25 -9.37 6.90
N GLY A 116 -7.11 -9.79 6.34
CA GLY A 116 -6.15 -10.68 6.99
C GLY A 116 -4.90 -9.99 7.51
N HIS A 117 -4.54 -8.82 6.99
CA HIS A 117 -3.24 -8.17 7.16
C HIS A 117 -3.38 -6.65 7.28
N ASP A 118 -2.40 -6.03 7.94
CA ASP A 118 -2.23 -4.59 7.87
C ASP A 118 -1.73 -4.20 6.46
N VAL A 119 -2.44 -3.25 5.83
CA VAL A 119 -2.13 -2.73 4.51
C VAL A 119 -1.61 -1.30 4.60
N TYR A 120 -0.68 -0.97 3.72
CA TYR A 120 -0.05 0.35 3.68
C TYR A 120 -0.10 0.92 2.26
N PRO A 121 -0.61 2.15 2.07
CA PRO A 121 -0.64 2.83 0.79
C PRO A 121 0.76 3.35 0.41
N GLN A 122 1.09 3.34 -0.87
CA GLN A 122 2.32 3.90 -1.43
C GLN A 122 2.06 4.52 -2.81
N PRO A 123 2.87 5.50 -3.23
CA PRO A 123 2.79 6.06 -4.58
C PRO A 123 3.23 5.04 -5.62
N ILE A 124 2.59 5.03 -6.79
CA ILE A 124 2.84 4.05 -7.85
C ILE A 124 4.27 4.07 -8.39
N ASP A 125 5.00 5.19 -8.27
CA ASP A 125 6.38 5.31 -8.78
C ASP A 125 7.37 4.42 -8.02
N LYS A 126 6.97 3.94 -6.83
CA LYS A 126 7.69 2.93 -6.04
C LYS A 126 7.26 1.50 -6.34
N TYR A 127 6.40 1.29 -7.33
CA TYR A 127 5.85 -0.02 -7.68
C TYR A 127 6.71 -0.78 -8.71
N PRO A 128 6.87 -2.12 -8.54
CA PRO A 128 6.82 -2.82 -7.26
C PRO A 128 8.03 -2.38 -6.41
N LEU A 129 7.95 -2.47 -5.09
CA LEU A 129 9.05 -2.06 -4.21
C LEU A 129 10.37 -2.67 -4.71
N ASP A 130 11.26 -1.87 -5.32
CA ASP A 130 12.70 -2.14 -5.30
C ASP A 130 13.03 -2.37 -3.82
N GLU A 131 13.71 -3.47 -3.49
CA GLU A 131 14.11 -3.83 -2.12
C GLU A 131 14.21 -2.60 -1.22
N CYS A 132 13.16 -2.39 -0.40
CA CYS A 132 13.32 -1.67 0.85
C CYS A 132 14.33 -2.53 1.60
N ASP A 133 15.61 -2.29 1.36
CA ASP A 133 16.67 -2.50 2.33
C ASP A 133 16.14 -1.81 3.58
N GLU A 134 15.58 -2.64 4.45
CA GLU A 134 15.51 -2.47 5.89
C GLU A 134 15.40 -1.00 6.30
N PHE A 135 14.18 -0.55 6.62
CA PHE A 135 14.07 0.55 7.56
C PHE A 135 14.98 0.21 8.75
N GLN A 136 15.97 1.09 8.88
CA GLN A 136 17.32 0.81 9.31
C GLN A 136 17.34 0.21 10.72
N GLU A 137 18.23 -0.76 10.96
CA GLU A 137 18.63 -1.14 12.31
C GLU A 137 18.82 0.15 13.14
N VAL A 138 17.97 0.33 14.15
CA VAL A 138 18.17 1.37 15.15
C VAL A 138 19.54 1.09 15.76
N PRO A 139 20.51 2.02 15.75
CA PRO A 139 21.75 1.81 16.47
C PRO A 139 21.38 1.56 17.93
N GLY A 140 21.57 0.33 18.40
CA GLY A 140 21.36 -0.01 19.80
C GLY A 140 22.15 0.97 20.65
N ASP A 141 21.46 1.69 21.54
CA ASP A 141 22.04 2.66 22.44
C ASP A 141 23.33 2.08 23.06
N ARG A 142 24.44 2.76 22.82
CA ARG A 142 25.74 2.49 23.42
C ARG A 142 25.83 3.05 24.83
#